data_AF-A0A136JF95-F1
#
_entry.id   AF-A0A136JF95-F1
#
_cell.length_a   1.000
_cell.length_b   1.000
_cell.length_c   1.000
_cell.angle_alpha   90.00
_cell.angle_beta   90.00
_cell.angle_gamma   90.00
#
_symmetry.space_group_name_H-M   'P 1'
#
loop_
_entity.id
_entity.type
_entity.pdbx_description
1 polymer ?
#
loop_
_entity_poly.entity_id
_entity_poly.type
_entity_poly.pdbx_seq_one_letter_code
_entity_poly.pdbx_strand_id
1 'polypeptide(L)'
;MNLRSLITEMSLASGARYDIHLLVQVKNDAKYPVWADAEIYKQRIEESIPAEFRGLVTLWTETQMLALYQGIYDLYARGPDLPVHGVYRGLQMAMQYFAYKHPEYDYFWQWEMDIRYTGHYYDFFSKVENWSKQQPRKGLWERNGRFYLPSVHGSWEDFRQMARVQSEMGTTGADNLWSGVGGKKQAQGQGEKSIWGPLRPYNEDDWFETDNDPQPETTYEKDRYSWGVGEEAEYIAFNPIYDPEGTTWGLADDITGYNTTEAKVPRRAQIITAARMSRRLLLTMHRETAFKKHHAFPEMWPATVALHHGLKAVFAPHPLYVDREWPTAVFGQTLNNGKNGASGGSRTSVFGEREHNLRGLSWFYDSGFAPNLYRRWLGLKVNNDGGEEFELVEDQSRTAASVSEMRGGEGRMCLPPMLLHPIKNVELPVEADPAEIEIPESDPNA
;
A
#
# COMPACT_ATOMS: atom_id res chain seq x y z
N MET A 1 -6.10 -19.82 7.10
CA MET A 1 -6.44 -19.89 5.66
C MET A 1 -5.56 -18.97 4.81
N ASN A 2 -5.51 -17.64 5.05
CA ASN A 2 -4.80 -16.68 4.18
C ASN A 2 -3.27 -16.88 4.03
N LEU A 3 -2.54 -17.13 5.12
CA LEU A 3 -1.09 -17.38 5.00
C LEU A 3 -0.78 -18.67 4.23
N ARG A 4 -1.63 -19.69 4.38
CA ARG A 4 -1.45 -20.97 3.69
C ARG A 4 -1.65 -20.82 2.18
N SER A 5 -2.62 -20.01 1.74
CA SER A 5 -2.77 -19.72 0.30
C SER A 5 -1.59 -18.92 -0.24
N LEU A 6 -1.13 -17.88 0.47
CA LEU A 6 0.09 -17.15 0.09
C LEU A 6 1.29 -18.08 -0.08
N ILE A 7 1.58 -18.94 0.90
CA ILE A 7 2.71 -19.89 0.82
C ILE A 7 2.54 -20.88 -0.33
N THR A 8 1.35 -21.46 -0.48
CA THR A 8 1.08 -22.48 -1.49
C THR A 8 1.18 -21.90 -2.90
N GLU A 9 0.58 -20.73 -3.12
CA GLU A 9 0.48 -20.11 -4.44
C GLU A 9 1.78 -19.40 -4.84
N MET A 10 2.41 -18.68 -3.91
CA MET A 10 3.61 -17.90 -4.21
C MET A 10 4.89 -18.71 -4.13
N SER A 11 5.01 -19.64 -3.20
CA SER A 11 6.24 -20.43 -3.07
C SER A 11 6.12 -21.76 -3.81
N LEU A 12 5.14 -22.61 -3.47
CA LEU A 12 5.08 -23.96 -4.02
C LEU A 12 4.64 -24.00 -5.49
N ALA A 13 3.55 -23.32 -5.84
CA ALA A 13 2.98 -23.37 -7.20
C ALA A 13 3.80 -22.59 -8.23
N SER A 14 4.59 -21.60 -7.79
CA SER A 14 5.47 -20.83 -8.68
C SER A 14 6.82 -21.51 -8.96
N GLY A 15 7.11 -22.64 -8.30
CA GLY A 15 8.42 -23.30 -8.37
C GLY A 15 9.50 -22.59 -7.55
N ALA A 16 9.16 -22.13 -6.34
CA ALA A 16 10.02 -21.37 -5.43
C ALA A 16 10.53 -20.04 -6.02
N ARG A 17 9.71 -19.37 -6.86
CA ARG A 17 10.03 -18.03 -7.34
C ARG A 17 9.95 -16.97 -6.23
N TYR A 18 9.19 -17.24 -5.17
CA TYR A 18 9.06 -16.37 -4.01
C TYR A 18 9.28 -17.15 -2.71
N ASP A 19 9.99 -16.52 -1.78
CA ASP A 19 10.09 -16.94 -0.38
C ASP A 19 9.16 -16.09 0.48
N ILE A 20 8.54 -16.72 1.49
CA ILE A 20 7.64 -16.05 2.42
C ILE A 20 8.31 -15.94 3.78
N HIS A 21 8.43 -14.70 4.27
CA HIS A 21 8.98 -14.39 5.60
C HIS A 21 7.95 -13.64 6.44
N LEU A 22 7.93 -13.93 7.74
CA LEU A 22 7.14 -13.24 8.75
C LEU A 22 8.07 -12.35 9.58
N LEU A 23 8.05 -11.04 9.33
CA LEU A 23 8.77 -10.07 10.17
C LEU A 23 7.92 -9.75 11.41
N VAL A 24 8.34 -10.26 12.57
CA VAL A 24 7.56 -10.19 13.80
C VAL A 24 8.25 -9.27 14.81
N GLN A 25 7.58 -8.20 15.19
CA GLN A 25 8.10 -7.31 16.23
C GLN A 25 8.00 -7.98 17.62
N VAL A 26 9.08 -7.98 18.38
CA VAL A 26 9.04 -8.27 19.82
C VAL A 26 8.75 -6.98 20.58
N LYS A 27 7.59 -6.93 21.22
CA LYS A 27 7.24 -5.83 22.14
C LYS A 27 7.89 -6.05 23.51
N ASN A 28 8.22 -4.96 24.20
CA ASN A 28 8.90 -5.01 25.50
C ASN A 28 10.20 -5.84 25.42
N ASP A 29 11.06 -5.50 24.46
CA ASP A 29 12.30 -6.21 24.17
C ASP A 29 13.33 -6.11 25.31
N ALA A 30 13.20 -5.13 26.21
CA ALA A 30 13.96 -5.11 27.47
C ALA A 30 13.66 -6.33 28.36
N LYS A 31 12.40 -6.82 28.38
CA LYS A 31 12.02 -8.05 29.09
C LYS A 31 12.43 -9.32 28.33
N TYR A 32 12.49 -9.25 27.01
CA TYR A 32 12.80 -10.37 26.13
C TYR A 32 14.04 -10.07 25.28
N PRO A 33 15.26 -10.24 25.83
CA PRO A 33 16.51 -9.85 25.17
C PRO A 33 16.91 -10.85 24.07
N VAL A 34 16.09 -10.97 23.02
CA VAL A 34 16.23 -11.92 21.89
C VAL A 34 17.54 -11.75 21.11
N TRP A 35 18.25 -10.63 21.27
CA TRP A 35 19.55 -10.38 20.63
C TRP A 35 20.75 -10.80 21.48
N ALA A 36 20.55 -11.01 22.79
CA ALA A 36 21.60 -11.45 23.70
C ALA A 36 21.59 -12.98 23.89
N ASP A 37 20.46 -13.64 23.62
CA ASP A 37 20.25 -15.06 23.92
C ASP A 37 19.40 -15.73 22.83
N ALA A 38 19.97 -16.75 22.18
CA ALA A 38 19.32 -17.50 21.10
C ALA A 38 18.18 -18.40 21.61
N GLU A 39 18.22 -18.82 22.87
CA GLU A 39 17.22 -19.66 23.49
C GLU A 39 15.96 -18.82 23.76
N ILE A 40 16.13 -17.57 24.21
CA ILE A 40 15.02 -16.61 24.33
C ILE A 40 14.43 -16.27 22.96
N TYR A 41 15.27 -16.10 21.93
CA TYR A 41 14.81 -15.88 20.55
C TYR A 41 13.91 -17.04 20.08
N LYS A 42 14.37 -18.29 20.26
CA LYS A 42 13.61 -19.50 19.90
C LYS A 42 12.34 -19.64 20.72
N GLN A 43 12.41 -19.45 22.03
CA GLN A 43 11.25 -19.53 22.93
C GLN A 43 10.16 -18.54 22.53
N ARG A 44 10.52 -17.29 22.18
CA ARG A 44 9.54 -16.28 21.75
C ARG A 44 8.80 -16.71 20.49
N ILE A 45 9.49 -17.35 19.55
CA ILE A 45 8.86 -17.91 18.35
C ILE A 45 7.91 -19.05 18.74
N GLU A 46 8.36 -19.98 19.57
CA GLU A 46 7.56 -21.16 19.96
C GLU A 46 6.28 -20.78 20.72
N GLU A 47 6.35 -19.77 21.59
CA GLU A 47 5.21 -19.27 22.37
C GLU A 47 4.21 -18.42 21.58
N SER A 48 4.65 -17.73 20.52
CA SER A 48 3.80 -16.77 19.80
C SER A 48 3.28 -17.27 18.47
N ILE A 49 4.02 -18.19 17.84
CA ILE A 49 3.84 -18.52 16.43
C ILE A 49 3.39 -19.99 16.32
N PRO A 50 2.30 -20.26 15.57
CA PRO A 50 1.85 -21.61 15.28
C PRO A 50 2.97 -22.45 14.67
N ALA A 51 3.01 -23.75 15.02
CA ALA A 51 4.09 -24.65 14.68
C ALA A 51 4.42 -24.65 13.17
N GLU A 52 3.41 -24.58 12.31
CA GLU A 52 3.60 -24.59 10.85
C GLU A 52 4.35 -23.35 10.29
N PHE A 53 4.40 -22.24 11.03
CA PHE A 53 4.97 -20.97 10.54
C PHE A 53 6.29 -20.58 11.20
N ARG A 54 6.73 -21.31 12.23
CA ARG A 54 7.92 -20.96 13.04
C ARG A 54 9.19 -20.82 12.21
N GLY A 55 9.35 -21.64 11.17
CA GLY A 55 10.49 -21.60 10.25
C GLY A 55 10.54 -20.40 9.31
N LEU A 56 9.48 -19.59 9.25
CA LEU A 56 9.38 -18.42 8.38
C LEU A 56 9.67 -17.11 9.12
N VAL A 57 9.94 -17.16 10.43
CA VAL A 57 9.93 -15.97 11.29
C VAL A 57 11.31 -15.34 11.38
N THR A 58 11.36 -14.04 11.14
CA THR A 58 12.47 -13.17 11.53
C THR A 58 11.97 -12.17 12.57
N LEU A 59 12.52 -12.23 13.78
CA LEU A 59 12.18 -11.28 14.83
C LEU A 59 12.90 -9.95 14.58
N TRP A 60 12.26 -8.85 14.95
CA TRP A 60 12.88 -7.52 14.99
C TRP A 60 12.42 -6.75 16.24
N THR A 61 13.16 -5.73 16.67
CA THR A 61 12.79 -4.92 17.85
C THR A 61 12.99 -3.42 17.63
N GLU A 62 12.29 -2.61 18.42
CA GLU A 62 12.42 -1.15 18.36
C GLU A 62 13.83 -0.70 18.78
N THR A 63 14.41 -1.29 19.84
CA THR A 63 15.77 -0.98 20.29
C THR A 63 16.81 -1.33 19.21
N GLN A 64 16.60 -2.41 18.45
CA GLN A 64 17.44 -2.74 17.31
C GLN A 64 17.39 -1.66 16.23
N MET A 65 16.18 -1.19 15.87
CA MET A 65 16.03 -0.12 14.88
C MET A 65 16.64 1.19 15.38
N LEU A 66 16.48 1.51 16.67
CA LEU A 66 17.15 2.64 17.30
C LEU A 66 18.68 2.53 17.21
N ALA A 67 19.24 1.36 17.47
CA ALA A 67 20.69 1.12 17.42
C ALA A 67 21.26 1.24 16.00
N LEU A 68 20.53 0.77 14.98
CA LEU A 68 20.93 0.89 13.57
C LEU A 68 20.77 2.31 13.03
N TYR A 69 19.70 2.99 13.46
CA TYR A 69 19.25 4.28 12.92
C TYR A 69 19.28 5.37 13.99
N GLN A 70 20.42 5.49 14.70
CA GLN A 70 20.61 6.48 15.76
C GLN A 70 20.59 7.90 15.24
N GLY A 71 20.11 8.85 16.04
CA GLY A 71 20.22 10.29 15.75
C GLY A 71 19.17 10.85 14.78
N ILE A 72 18.15 10.06 14.41
CA ILE A 72 16.97 10.59 13.74
C ILE A 72 16.23 11.53 14.70
N TYR A 73 15.94 12.74 14.22
CA TYR A 73 15.15 13.70 14.98
C TYR A 73 13.68 13.28 14.98
N ASP A 74 13.15 12.98 16.16
CA ASP A 74 11.77 12.56 16.32
C ASP A 74 10.81 13.76 16.39
N LEU A 75 9.93 13.88 15.40
CA LEU A 75 8.89 14.90 15.33
C LEU A 75 7.70 14.63 16.28
N TYR A 76 7.58 13.40 16.80
CA TYR A 76 6.42 12.95 17.57
C TYR A 76 5.08 13.29 16.89
N ALA A 77 5.00 13.11 15.56
CA ALA A 77 3.86 13.53 14.74
C ALA A 77 2.51 12.96 15.21
N ARG A 78 2.53 11.86 15.98
CA ARG A 78 1.35 11.23 16.60
C ARG A 78 1.44 11.10 18.12
N GLY A 79 2.28 11.91 18.76
CA GLY A 79 2.54 11.89 20.19
C GLY A 79 3.71 10.98 20.61
N PRO A 80 4.08 11.02 21.90
CA PRO A 80 5.24 10.32 22.44
C PRO A 80 5.12 8.78 22.42
N ASP A 81 3.89 8.25 22.39
CA ASP A 81 3.64 6.81 22.39
C ASP A 81 3.90 6.13 21.02
N LEU A 82 4.16 6.92 19.97
CA LEU A 82 4.43 6.45 18.62
C LEU A 82 5.75 7.04 18.11
N PRO A 83 6.89 6.62 18.70
CA PRO A 83 8.21 7.13 18.32
C PRO A 83 8.62 6.70 16.91
N VAL A 84 9.62 7.37 16.34
CA VAL A 84 10.05 7.20 14.95
C VAL A 84 10.56 5.79 14.64
N HIS A 85 11.14 5.10 15.61
CA HIS A 85 11.61 3.71 15.49
C HIS A 85 10.54 2.66 15.78
N GLY A 86 9.38 3.07 16.31
CA GLY A 86 8.28 2.17 16.67
C GLY A 86 7.52 1.64 15.46
N VAL A 87 6.67 0.61 15.65
CA VAL A 87 5.95 -0.07 14.56
C VAL A 87 5.10 0.81 13.67
N TYR A 88 4.65 1.96 14.18
CA TYR A 88 3.78 2.85 13.42
C TYR A 88 4.56 3.72 12.43
N ARG A 89 5.73 4.25 12.83
CA ARG A 89 6.52 5.20 12.01
C ARG A 89 7.82 4.60 11.46
N GLY A 90 8.33 3.56 12.09
CA GLY A 90 9.58 2.87 11.76
C GLY A 90 9.38 1.55 11.02
N LEU A 91 8.16 1.20 10.59
CA LEU A 91 7.86 -0.11 9.97
C LEU A 91 8.82 -0.46 8.82
N GLN A 92 9.18 0.53 7.98
CA GLN A 92 10.11 0.35 6.86
C GLN A 92 11.55 0.05 7.30
N MET A 93 11.96 0.45 8.51
CA MET A 93 13.31 0.22 9.01
C MET A 93 13.61 -1.28 9.15
N ALA A 94 12.61 -2.07 9.57
CA ALA A 94 12.74 -3.52 9.65
C ALA A 94 12.91 -4.15 8.26
N MET A 95 12.14 -3.69 7.26
CA MET A 95 12.26 -4.13 5.87
C MET A 95 13.61 -3.74 5.25
N GLN A 96 14.08 -2.53 5.51
CA GLN A 96 15.40 -2.04 5.09
C GLN A 96 16.52 -2.95 5.64
N TYR A 97 16.49 -3.25 6.94
CA TYR A 97 17.49 -4.11 7.55
C TYR A 97 17.40 -5.56 7.08
N PHE A 98 16.18 -6.08 6.88
CA PHE A 98 15.97 -7.40 6.32
C PHE A 98 16.61 -7.52 4.92
N ALA A 99 16.35 -6.57 4.01
CA ALA A 99 16.96 -6.57 2.68
C ALA A 99 18.49 -6.40 2.69
N TYR A 100 19.03 -5.70 3.69
CA TYR A 100 20.48 -5.64 3.92
C TYR A 100 21.06 -7.00 4.30
N LYS A 101 20.35 -7.77 5.13
CA LYS A 101 20.76 -9.11 5.58
C LYS A 101 20.55 -10.23 4.57
N HIS A 102 19.67 -10.03 3.60
CA HIS A 102 19.30 -11.03 2.60
C HIS A 102 19.71 -10.59 1.18
N PRO A 103 21.01 -10.68 0.82
CA PRO A 103 21.50 -10.32 -0.52
C PRO A 103 21.03 -11.25 -1.64
N GLU A 104 20.45 -12.39 -1.32
CA GLU A 104 19.91 -13.38 -2.26
C GLU A 104 18.62 -12.92 -2.97
N TYR A 105 17.97 -11.85 -2.49
CA TYR A 105 16.72 -11.35 -3.07
C TYR A 105 16.90 -10.02 -3.80
N ASP A 106 16.35 -9.94 -5.02
CA ASP A 106 16.36 -8.70 -5.81
C ASP A 106 15.18 -7.77 -5.50
N TYR A 107 14.04 -8.34 -5.07
CA TYR A 107 12.79 -7.62 -4.82
C TYR A 107 12.06 -8.18 -3.60
N PHE A 108 11.35 -7.29 -2.90
CA PHE A 108 10.66 -7.58 -1.65
C PHE A 108 9.22 -7.08 -1.75
N TRP A 109 8.27 -7.96 -1.46
CA TRP A 109 6.88 -7.58 -1.26
C TRP A 109 6.63 -7.37 0.23
N GLN A 110 6.35 -6.13 0.63
CA GLN A 110 5.79 -5.85 1.94
C GLN A 110 4.29 -6.06 1.88
N TRP A 111 3.77 -6.96 2.70
CA TRP A 111 2.37 -7.35 2.68
C TRP A 111 1.79 -7.41 4.09
N GLU A 112 0.69 -6.68 4.31
CA GLU A 112 0.03 -6.63 5.61
C GLU A 112 -0.82 -7.89 5.84
N MET A 113 -0.83 -8.35 7.10
CA MET A 113 -1.50 -9.60 7.51
C MET A 113 -3.03 -9.55 7.40
N ASP A 114 -3.62 -8.36 7.33
CA ASP A 114 -5.04 -8.12 7.17
C ASP A 114 -5.46 -7.89 5.71
N ILE A 115 -4.55 -8.07 4.74
CA ILE A 115 -4.92 -8.10 3.31
C ILE A 115 -5.46 -9.47 2.92
N ARG A 116 -6.53 -9.51 2.13
CA ARG A 116 -7.02 -10.72 1.47
C ARG A 116 -7.09 -10.53 -0.04
N TYR A 117 -6.90 -11.62 -0.76
CA TYR A 117 -7.16 -11.71 -2.18
C TYR A 117 -8.05 -12.90 -2.45
N THR A 118 -9.12 -12.72 -3.23
CA THR A 118 -10.06 -13.80 -3.61
C THR A 118 -9.68 -14.49 -4.92
N GLY A 119 -8.58 -14.07 -5.55
CA GLY A 119 -7.99 -14.76 -6.70
C GLY A 119 -6.71 -15.50 -6.34
N HIS A 120 -5.90 -15.81 -7.35
CA HIS A 120 -4.60 -16.48 -7.19
C HIS A 120 -3.45 -15.45 -7.08
N TYR A 121 -2.73 -15.43 -5.97
CA TYR A 121 -1.67 -14.46 -5.67
C TYR A 121 -0.55 -14.45 -6.73
N TYR A 122 -0.08 -15.62 -7.17
CA TYR A 122 0.97 -15.70 -8.19
C TYR A 122 0.59 -15.00 -9.50
N ASP A 123 -0.66 -15.18 -9.95
CA ASP A 123 -1.18 -14.53 -11.16
C ASP A 123 -1.30 -13.02 -10.96
N PHE A 124 -1.82 -12.59 -9.79
CA PHE A 124 -1.91 -11.17 -9.43
C PHE A 124 -0.56 -10.47 -9.46
N PHE A 125 0.42 -10.97 -8.71
CA PHE A 125 1.74 -10.34 -8.64
C PHE A 125 2.47 -10.40 -9.99
N SER A 126 2.42 -11.52 -10.71
CA SER A 126 3.05 -11.63 -12.04
C SER A 126 2.46 -10.63 -13.05
N LYS A 127 1.14 -10.41 -13.03
CA LYS A 127 0.48 -9.40 -13.88
C LYS A 127 0.88 -7.98 -13.49
N VAL A 128 0.92 -7.68 -12.19
CA VAL A 128 1.34 -6.37 -11.68
C VAL A 128 2.79 -6.07 -12.07
N GLU A 129 3.70 -7.02 -11.91
CA GLU A 129 5.10 -6.90 -12.31
C GLU A 129 5.24 -6.67 -13.82
N ASN A 130 4.59 -7.50 -14.64
CA ASN A 130 4.65 -7.39 -16.10
C ASN A 130 4.05 -6.08 -16.62
N TRP A 131 2.94 -5.63 -16.04
CA TRP A 131 2.33 -4.35 -16.39
C TRP A 131 3.23 -3.17 -15.98
N SER A 132 3.85 -3.24 -14.80
CA SER A 132 4.74 -2.18 -14.29
C SER A 132 5.99 -2.04 -15.15
N LYS A 133 6.56 -3.14 -15.66
CA LYS A 133 7.66 -3.13 -16.63
C LYS A 133 7.35 -2.34 -17.89
N GLN A 134 6.11 -2.43 -18.38
CA GLN A 134 5.68 -1.78 -19.62
C GLN A 134 5.50 -0.26 -19.46
N GLN A 135 5.46 0.27 -18.23
CA GLN A 135 5.24 1.70 -18.01
C GLN A 135 6.49 2.53 -18.31
N PRO A 136 6.40 3.57 -19.16
CA PRO A 136 7.49 4.51 -19.39
C PRO A 136 7.60 5.51 -18.23
N ARG A 137 8.82 5.99 -17.94
CA ARG A 137 9.07 7.03 -16.92
C ARG A 137 8.46 8.38 -17.30
N LYS A 138 8.32 8.67 -18.60
CA LYS A 138 7.71 9.91 -19.11
C LYS A 138 6.25 10.02 -18.64
N GLY A 139 5.94 11.07 -17.87
CA GLY A 139 4.62 11.30 -17.31
C GLY A 139 4.20 10.33 -16.21
N LEU A 140 5.14 9.52 -15.68
CA LEU A 140 4.82 8.42 -14.77
C LEU A 140 4.36 8.93 -13.41
N TRP A 141 5.06 9.91 -12.84
CA TRP A 141 4.68 10.50 -11.55
C TRP A 141 3.33 11.19 -11.61
N GLU A 142 3.02 11.83 -12.73
CA GLU A 142 1.73 12.47 -12.98
C GLU A 142 0.63 11.40 -13.05
N ARG A 143 0.82 10.31 -13.80
CA ARG A 143 -0.16 9.21 -13.83
C ARG A 143 -0.31 8.52 -12.47
N ASN A 144 0.79 8.31 -11.76
CA ASN A 144 0.76 7.63 -10.47
C ASN A 144 -0.03 8.40 -9.42
N GLY A 145 -0.07 9.73 -9.50
CA GLY A 145 -0.81 10.58 -8.57
C GLY A 145 -2.31 10.66 -8.84
N ARG A 146 -2.92 9.72 -9.58
CA ARG A 146 -4.31 9.77 -10.04
C ARG A 146 -4.96 8.40 -9.96
N PHE A 147 -6.24 8.36 -9.55
CA PHE A 147 -7.08 7.18 -9.74
C PHE A 147 -7.51 7.07 -11.21
N TYR A 148 -7.56 5.85 -11.75
CA TYR A 148 -8.06 5.57 -13.09
C TYR A 148 -9.45 4.92 -13.03
N LEU A 149 -10.46 5.62 -13.59
CA LEU A 149 -11.82 5.14 -13.71
C LEU A 149 -12.16 4.99 -15.20
N PRO A 150 -12.27 3.76 -15.74
CA PRO A 150 -12.49 3.56 -17.18
C PRO A 150 -13.75 4.27 -17.72
N SER A 151 -14.83 4.33 -16.93
CA SER A 151 -16.08 4.98 -17.33
C SER A 151 -16.00 6.52 -17.40
N VAL A 152 -14.98 7.12 -16.79
CA VAL A 152 -14.74 8.58 -16.80
C VAL A 152 -13.60 8.94 -17.74
N HIS A 153 -12.51 8.17 -17.71
CA HIS A 153 -11.28 8.50 -18.41
C HIS A 153 -11.12 7.80 -19.77
N GLY A 154 -12.00 6.86 -20.11
CA GLY A 154 -11.88 6.08 -21.35
C GLY A 154 -10.81 5.00 -21.24
N SER A 155 -10.03 4.80 -22.31
CA SER A 155 -8.95 3.82 -22.32
C SER A 155 -7.75 4.27 -21.47
N TRP A 156 -6.80 3.35 -21.23
CA TRP A 156 -5.54 3.70 -20.55
C TRP A 156 -4.73 4.76 -21.35
N GLU A 157 -4.82 4.73 -22.68
CA GLU A 157 -4.15 5.72 -23.52
C GLU A 157 -4.79 7.11 -23.36
N ASP A 158 -6.12 7.18 -23.34
CA ASP A 158 -6.86 8.42 -23.11
C ASP A 158 -6.52 9.00 -21.74
N PHE A 159 -6.49 8.16 -20.71
CA PHE A 159 -6.06 8.55 -19.37
C PHE A 159 -4.62 9.09 -19.34
N ARG A 160 -3.68 8.42 -20.03
CA ARG A 160 -2.28 8.88 -20.14
C ARG A 160 -2.18 10.25 -20.81
N GLN A 161 -2.91 10.47 -21.91
CA GLN A 161 -2.92 11.76 -22.59
C GLN A 161 -3.58 12.85 -21.75
N MET A 162 -4.68 12.53 -21.08
CA MET A 162 -5.38 13.43 -20.18
C MET A 162 -4.47 13.88 -19.04
N ALA A 163 -3.80 12.94 -18.34
CA ALA A 163 -2.88 13.26 -17.24
C ALA A 163 -1.74 14.19 -17.70
N ARG A 164 -1.19 13.96 -18.89
CA ARG A 164 -0.17 14.83 -19.50
C ARG A 164 -0.71 16.25 -19.72
N VAL A 165 -1.84 16.38 -20.41
CA VAL A 165 -2.43 17.69 -20.73
C VAL A 165 -2.79 18.46 -19.47
N GLN A 166 -3.41 17.80 -18.48
CA GLN A 166 -3.79 18.45 -17.23
C GLN A 166 -2.57 18.92 -16.41
N SER A 167 -1.50 18.12 -16.34
CA SER A 167 -0.28 18.55 -15.65
C SER A 167 0.46 19.65 -16.43
N GLU A 168 0.61 19.56 -17.75
CA GLU A 168 1.35 20.56 -18.56
C GLU A 168 0.60 21.91 -18.69
N MET A 169 -0.70 21.89 -18.93
CA MET A 169 -1.52 23.10 -19.15
C MET A 169 -2.16 23.64 -17.87
N GLY A 170 -2.21 22.82 -16.82
CA GLY A 170 -2.97 23.09 -15.61
C GLY A 170 -4.48 22.94 -15.79
N THR A 171 -5.21 22.76 -14.69
CA THR A 171 -6.68 22.73 -14.69
C THR A 171 -7.25 23.87 -13.86
N THR A 172 -8.43 24.38 -14.20
CA THR A 172 -9.19 25.27 -13.32
C THR A 172 -9.98 24.43 -12.32
N GLY A 173 -9.71 24.59 -11.03
CA GLY A 173 -10.34 23.88 -9.92
C GLY A 173 -10.70 24.81 -8.76
N ALA A 174 -11.38 24.29 -7.75
CA ALA A 174 -11.77 25.07 -6.57
C ALA A 174 -10.58 25.65 -5.80
N ASP A 175 -9.40 25.03 -5.93
CA ASP A 175 -8.12 25.40 -5.35
C ASP A 175 -7.46 26.62 -6.01
N ASN A 176 -7.77 26.91 -7.28
CA ASN A 176 -7.20 28.05 -8.01
C ASN A 176 -8.25 29.01 -8.61
N LEU A 177 -9.54 28.78 -8.35
CA LEU A 177 -10.67 29.59 -8.83
C LEU A 177 -10.53 31.10 -8.50
N TRP A 178 -9.96 31.42 -7.34
CA TRP A 178 -9.81 32.80 -6.85
C TRP A 178 -8.47 33.45 -7.19
N SER A 179 -7.55 32.73 -7.84
CA SER A 179 -6.20 33.24 -8.17
C SER A 179 -6.17 34.39 -9.19
N GLY A 180 -7.32 34.73 -9.79
CA GLY A 180 -7.51 35.84 -10.73
C GLY A 180 -8.38 37.00 -10.23
N VAL A 181 -8.81 37.02 -8.96
CA VAL A 181 -9.62 38.13 -8.44
C VAL A 181 -8.73 39.33 -8.13
N GLY A 182 -8.73 40.33 -9.02
CA GLY A 182 -7.92 41.54 -8.89
C GLY A 182 -7.40 42.15 -10.21
N GLY A 183 -7.89 41.73 -11.37
CA GLY A 183 -7.54 42.36 -12.66
C GLY A 183 -6.27 41.81 -13.35
N LYS A 184 -5.70 40.71 -12.85
CA LYS A 184 -4.75 39.91 -13.64
C LYS A 184 -5.55 38.91 -14.49
N LYS A 185 -5.16 38.73 -15.76
CA LYS A 185 -5.79 37.84 -16.74
C LYS A 185 -6.27 36.54 -16.09
N GLN A 186 -7.46 36.05 -16.49
CA GLN A 186 -8.00 34.74 -16.10
C GLN A 186 -6.86 33.74 -15.95
N ALA A 187 -6.67 33.21 -14.75
CA ALA A 187 -5.68 32.18 -14.51
C ALA A 187 -6.10 30.94 -15.30
N GLN A 188 -5.56 30.78 -16.50
CA GLN A 188 -5.30 29.43 -17.03
C GLN A 188 -4.59 28.68 -15.89
N GLY A 189 -5.05 27.46 -15.59
CA GLY A 189 -4.47 26.67 -14.51
C GLY A 189 -2.95 26.72 -14.59
N GLN A 190 -2.26 26.94 -13.46
CA GLN A 190 -0.81 26.90 -13.49
C GLN A 190 -0.38 25.44 -13.69
N GLY A 191 0.01 25.12 -14.93
CA GLY A 191 0.68 23.88 -15.25
C GLY A 191 1.91 23.68 -14.38
N GLU A 192 2.29 22.42 -14.20
CA GLU A 192 3.46 22.02 -13.44
C GLU A 192 4.51 21.39 -14.35
N LYS A 193 5.78 21.58 -13.98
CA LYS A 193 6.88 20.93 -14.68
C LYS A 193 6.83 19.43 -14.39
N SER A 194 6.68 18.63 -15.44
CA SER A 194 6.69 17.17 -15.30
C SER A 194 8.00 16.67 -14.72
N ILE A 195 7.92 15.61 -13.92
CA ILE A 195 9.10 15.00 -13.32
C ILE A 195 9.84 14.18 -14.39
N TRP A 196 11.11 14.50 -14.59
CA TRP A 196 11.98 13.88 -15.57
C TRP A 196 13.36 13.66 -14.96
N GLY A 197 13.61 12.46 -14.44
CA GLY A 197 14.80 12.18 -13.65
C GLY A 197 14.62 12.39 -12.15
N PRO A 198 15.73 12.41 -11.40
CA PRO A 198 15.74 12.67 -9.96
C PRO A 198 15.16 14.05 -9.61
N LEU A 199 14.24 14.10 -8.63
CA LEU A 199 13.76 15.36 -8.04
C LEU A 199 14.29 15.48 -6.62
N ARG A 200 15.44 16.13 -6.48
CA ARG A 200 16.22 16.21 -5.24
C ARG A 200 15.69 17.27 -4.27
N PRO A 201 16.01 17.16 -2.96
CA PRO A 201 15.90 18.27 -2.04
C PRO A 201 16.64 19.51 -2.56
N TYR A 202 16.17 20.69 -2.15
CA TYR A 202 16.72 21.95 -2.63
C TYR A 202 18.18 22.16 -2.19
N ASN A 203 18.50 21.82 -0.94
CA ASN A 203 19.87 21.94 -0.43
C ASN A 203 20.72 20.74 -0.89
N GLU A 204 21.87 21.02 -1.52
CA GLU A 204 22.83 20.00 -1.97
C GLU A 204 23.43 19.19 -0.82
N ASP A 205 23.50 19.77 0.39
CA ASP A 205 23.95 19.05 1.57
C ASP A 205 23.03 17.86 1.89
N ASP A 206 21.75 17.90 1.50
CA ASP A 206 20.80 16.80 1.69
C ASP A 206 20.91 15.73 0.60
N TRP A 207 21.77 15.91 -0.40
CA TRP A 207 21.96 14.89 -1.44
C TRP A 207 22.78 13.73 -0.87
N PHE A 208 22.47 12.51 -1.30
CA PHE A 208 23.13 11.31 -0.82
C PHE A 208 23.35 10.31 -1.96
N GLU A 209 24.59 9.85 -2.14
CA GLU A 209 24.97 8.76 -3.07
C GLU A 209 24.33 8.84 -4.46
N THR A 210 24.41 10.01 -5.07
CA THR A 210 23.67 10.38 -6.27
C THR A 210 24.31 9.97 -7.60
N ASP A 211 25.58 9.53 -7.56
CA ASP A 211 26.41 9.26 -8.73
C ASP A 211 25.84 8.16 -9.65
N ASN A 212 25.11 7.20 -9.08
CA ASN A 212 24.54 6.07 -9.82
C ASN A 212 23.04 6.22 -10.12
N ASP A 213 22.48 7.42 -9.90
CA ASP A 213 21.07 7.67 -10.18
C ASP A 213 20.78 7.59 -11.69
N PRO A 214 19.68 6.93 -12.10
CA PRO A 214 19.31 6.85 -13.51
C PRO A 214 19.09 8.25 -14.10
N GLN A 215 19.76 8.51 -15.22
CA GLN A 215 19.62 9.75 -15.98
C GLN A 215 18.88 9.48 -17.29
N PRO A 216 17.98 10.38 -17.73
CA PRO A 216 17.32 10.23 -19.01
C PRO A 216 18.31 10.49 -20.16
N GLU A 217 18.31 9.63 -21.18
CA GLU A 217 19.17 9.78 -22.36
C GLU A 217 18.79 10.98 -23.25
N THR A 218 17.51 11.38 -23.21
CA THR A 218 16.99 12.51 -23.98
C THR A 218 16.24 13.52 -23.10
N THR A 219 15.96 14.71 -23.62
CA THR A 219 15.03 15.63 -22.96
C THR A 219 13.62 15.06 -22.90
N TYR A 220 12.79 15.56 -21.99
CA TYR A 220 11.41 15.13 -21.82
C TYR A 220 10.61 15.24 -23.13
N GLU A 221 10.79 16.32 -23.90
CA GLU A 221 10.07 16.58 -25.15
C GLU A 221 10.46 15.60 -26.26
N LYS A 222 11.74 15.20 -26.29
CA LYS A 222 12.31 14.32 -27.32
C LYS A 222 12.00 12.84 -27.08
N ASP A 223 11.85 12.42 -25.82
CA ASP A 223 11.56 11.02 -25.50
C ASP A 223 10.19 10.60 -26.05
N ARG A 224 10.15 9.47 -26.77
CA ARG A 224 8.92 8.92 -27.34
C ARG A 224 8.34 7.82 -26.45
N TYR A 225 8.31 8.05 -25.13
CA TYR A 225 7.90 7.09 -24.11
C TYR A 225 8.77 5.82 -24.13
N SER A 226 10.08 5.98 -24.38
CA SER A 226 11.03 4.87 -24.47
C SER A 226 11.76 4.62 -23.16
N TRP A 227 12.14 5.68 -22.44
CA TRP A 227 12.90 5.54 -21.21
C TRP A 227 12.09 4.83 -20.11
N GLY A 228 12.70 3.80 -19.52
CA GLY A 228 12.09 2.98 -18.47
C GLY A 228 11.22 1.82 -18.96
N VAL A 229 10.93 1.68 -20.25
CA VAL A 229 10.14 0.54 -20.75
C VAL A 229 11.00 -0.73 -20.73
N GLY A 230 10.47 -1.80 -20.16
CA GLY A 230 11.18 -3.07 -19.96
C GLY A 230 12.00 -3.13 -18.67
N GLU A 231 12.31 -1.98 -18.06
CA GLU A 231 12.93 -1.91 -16.73
C GLU A 231 11.92 -2.33 -15.64
N GLU A 232 12.38 -3.14 -14.70
CA GLU A 232 11.67 -3.43 -13.46
C GLU A 232 11.43 -2.13 -12.67
N ALA A 233 10.24 -1.99 -12.08
CA ALA A 233 9.98 -0.86 -11.19
C ALA A 233 10.64 -1.09 -9.83
N GLU A 234 11.40 -0.10 -9.34
CA GLU A 234 11.99 -0.14 -8.00
C GLU A 234 10.95 -0.04 -6.89
N TYR A 235 9.80 0.58 -7.17
CA TYR A 235 8.69 0.70 -6.24
C TYR A 235 7.36 0.43 -6.97
N ILE A 236 6.54 -0.47 -6.44
CA ILE A 236 5.18 -0.70 -6.92
C ILE A 236 4.20 -0.52 -5.76
N ALA A 237 3.28 0.44 -5.89
CA ALA A 237 2.21 0.71 -4.94
C ALA A 237 0.84 0.28 -5.50
N PHE A 238 -0.13 0.12 -4.60
CA PHE A 238 -1.53 -0.23 -4.94
C PHE A 238 -2.52 0.90 -4.64
N ASN A 239 -2.02 2.07 -4.26
CA ASN A 239 -2.76 3.32 -4.22
C ASN A 239 -2.01 4.40 -4.98
N PRO A 240 -2.67 5.51 -5.37
CA PRO A 240 -2.00 6.63 -5.99
C PRO A 240 -0.80 7.09 -5.17
N ILE A 241 0.30 7.32 -5.88
CA ILE A 241 1.51 7.91 -5.31
C ILE A 241 1.35 9.43 -5.42
N TYR A 242 0.64 10.01 -4.44
CA TYR A 242 0.20 11.39 -4.45
C TYR A 242 1.22 12.34 -3.83
N ASP A 243 1.09 13.62 -4.14
CA ASP A 243 1.82 14.68 -3.46
C ASP A 243 1.10 15.03 -2.14
N PRO A 244 1.69 14.80 -0.96
CA PRO A 244 1.05 15.14 0.31
C PRO A 244 1.06 16.65 0.58
N GLU A 245 1.85 17.45 -0.13
CA GLU A 245 1.90 18.90 0.07
C GLU A 245 0.54 19.56 -0.24
N GLY A 246 0.12 20.48 0.63
CA GLY A 246 -1.15 21.19 0.50
C GLY A 246 -2.39 20.37 0.85
N THR A 247 -2.27 19.06 1.07
CA THR A 247 -3.37 18.20 1.51
C THR A 247 -3.73 18.44 2.99
N THR A 248 -4.80 17.80 3.45
CA THR A 248 -5.19 17.81 4.89
C THR A 248 -4.76 16.53 5.61
N TRP A 249 -3.87 15.74 5.00
CA TRP A 249 -3.43 14.48 5.57
C TRP A 249 -2.52 14.71 6.77
N GLY A 250 -2.89 14.16 7.92
CA GLY A 250 -2.26 14.48 9.21
C GLY A 250 -0.80 14.03 9.37
N LEU A 251 -0.27 13.26 8.41
CA LEU A 251 1.11 12.79 8.38
C LEU A 251 1.93 13.45 7.26
N ALA A 252 1.35 14.41 6.53
CA ALA A 252 1.99 15.05 5.39
C ALA A 252 3.32 15.75 5.73
N ASP A 253 3.51 16.17 6.97
CA ASP A 253 4.75 16.81 7.45
C ASP A 253 5.59 15.88 8.36
N ASP A 254 5.28 14.57 8.43
CA ASP A 254 6.09 13.59 9.15
C ASP A 254 7.31 13.14 8.32
N ILE A 255 8.22 14.08 8.09
CA ILE A 255 9.49 13.94 7.37
C ILE A 255 10.59 14.71 8.10
N THR A 256 11.73 14.07 8.32
CA THR A 256 12.78 14.58 9.23
C THR A 256 14.18 14.34 8.66
N GLY A 257 15.17 15.02 9.22
CA GLY A 257 16.58 14.92 8.85
C GLY A 257 17.05 15.85 7.72
N TYR A 258 16.12 16.50 7.01
CA TYR A 258 16.42 17.41 5.90
C TYR A 258 16.53 18.87 6.33
N ASN A 259 17.23 19.69 5.53
CA ASN A 259 17.21 21.13 5.65
C ASN A 259 15.97 21.74 4.98
N THR A 260 15.03 22.23 5.79
CA THR A 260 13.76 22.80 5.33
C THR A 260 13.73 24.34 5.38
N THR A 261 14.88 25.01 5.45
CA THR A 261 14.94 26.46 5.64
C THR A 261 14.44 27.24 4.41
N GLU A 262 14.74 26.75 3.21
CA GLU A 262 14.43 27.43 1.95
C GLU A 262 13.17 26.90 1.27
N ALA A 263 12.94 25.58 1.33
CA ALA A 263 11.81 24.93 0.68
C ALA A 263 11.39 23.67 1.43
N LYS A 264 10.14 23.25 1.22
CA LYS A 264 9.70 21.92 1.63
C LYS A 264 10.40 20.86 0.78
N VAL A 265 10.75 19.74 1.43
CA VAL A 265 11.36 18.59 0.75
C VAL A 265 10.34 18.00 -0.24
N PRO A 266 10.70 17.81 -1.52
CA PRO A 266 9.85 17.09 -2.48
C PRO A 266 9.56 15.69 -1.96
N ARG A 267 8.31 15.27 -1.93
CA ARG A 267 7.94 13.98 -1.37
C ARG A 267 6.70 13.41 -1.99
N ARG A 268 6.52 12.10 -1.85
CA ARG A 268 5.37 11.38 -2.37
C ARG A 268 4.88 10.40 -1.32
N ALA A 269 3.57 10.24 -1.27
CA ALA A 269 2.87 9.41 -0.30
C ALA A 269 1.97 8.40 -1.00
N GLN A 270 1.74 7.26 -0.39
CA GLN A 270 0.68 6.33 -0.75
C GLN A 270 0.17 5.63 0.51
N ILE A 271 -1.13 5.70 0.76
CA ILE A 271 -1.74 5.11 1.96
C ILE A 271 -1.87 3.60 1.77
N ILE A 272 -1.68 2.82 2.86
CA ILE A 272 -1.47 1.37 2.96
C ILE A 272 -0.02 1.00 2.65
N THR A 273 0.70 0.39 3.59
CA THR A 273 2.14 0.08 3.45
C THR A 273 2.43 -1.17 2.61
N ALA A 274 1.48 -1.60 1.79
CA ALA A 274 1.61 -2.76 0.90
C ALA A 274 2.25 -2.34 -0.43
N ALA A 275 3.46 -2.84 -0.70
CA ALA A 275 4.22 -2.46 -1.89
C ALA A 275 5.27 -3.50 -2.29
N ARG A 276 5.71 -3.47 -3.55
CA ARG A 276 6.99 -4.07 -3.96
C ARG A 276 8.09 -3.03 -3.87
N MET A 277 9.22 -3.41 -3.31
CA MET A 277 10.44 -2.60 -3.30
C MET A 277 11.61 -3.42 -3.84
N SER A 278 12.43 -2.82 -4.71
CA SER A 278 13.71 -3.42 -5.10
C SER A 278 14.69 -3.39 -3.94
N ARG A 279 15.64 -4.34 -3.94
CA ARG A 279 16.76 -4.32 -3.01
C ARG A 279 17.56 -3.03 -3.11
N ARG A 280 17.74 -2.50 -4.33
CA ARG A 280 18.40 -1.20 -4.57
C ARG A 280 17.72 -0.09 -3.77
N LEU A 281 16.40 0.06 -3.89
CA LEU A 281 15.64 1.07 -3.15
C LEU A 281 15.75 0.89 -1.63
N LEU A 282 15.59 -0.33 -1.13
CA LEU A 282 15.69 -0.61 0.31
C LEU A 282 17.09 -0.35 0.87
N LEU A 283 18.15 -0.60 0.09
CA LEU A 283 19.51 -0.28 0.48
C LEU A 283 19.79 1.22 0.44
N THR A 284 19.26 1.94 -0.55
CA THR A 284 19.32 3.40 -0.58
C THR A 284 18.65 3.97 0.66
N MET A 285 17.41 3.55 0.95
CA MET A 285 16.69 3.93 2.18
C MET A 285 17.50 3.59 3.45
N HIS A 286 18.02 2.35 3.54
CA HIS A 286 18.83 1.91 4.69
C HIS A 286 20.02 2.84 4.93
N ARG A 287 20.77 3.17 3.87
CA ARG A 287 21.98 4.00 3.97
C ARG A 287 21.62 5.45 4.24
N GLU A 288 20.65 6.02 3.53
CA GLU A 288 20.23 7.41 3.71
C GLU A 288 19.72 7.64 5.15
N THR A 289 18.88 6.75 5.67
CA THR A 289 18.43 6.80 7.06
C THR A 289 19.61 6.66 8.04
N ALA A 290 20.59 5.80 7.77
CA ALA A 290 21.73 5.60 8.67
C ALA A 290 22.74 6.76 8.65
N PHE A 291 23.04 7.34 7.49
CA PHE A 291 24.10 8.36 7.33
C PHE A 291 23.56 9.78 7.41
N LYS A 292 22.42 10.05 6.77
CA LYS A 292 21.82 11.39 6.69
C LYS A 292 20.74 11.63 7.74
N LYS A 293 20.26 10.57 8.39
CA LYS A 293 19.13 10.63 9.34
C LYS A 293 17.83 11.08 8.68
N HIS A 294 17.78 10.97 7.36
CA HIS A 294 16.59 11.21 6.57
C HIS A 294 15.60 10.07 6.79
N HIS A 295 14.37 10.44 7.11
CA HIS A 295 13.29 9.49 7.25
C HIS A 295 11.97 10.21 7.03
N ALA A 296 10.96 9.46 6.61
CA ALA A 296 9.59 9.93 6.54
C ALA A 296 8.66 8.82 7.03
N PHE A 297 7.39 9.15 7.25
CA PHE A 297 6.37 8.15 7.58
C PHE A 297 6.42 6.96 6.58
N PRO A 298 6.16 5.70 7.00
CA PRO A 298 6.29 4.50 6.15
C PRO A 298 5.54 4.55 4.81
N GLU A 299 4.44 5.29 4.75
CA GLU A 299 3.64 5.52 3.54
C GLU A 299 4.24 6.57 2.59
N MET A 300 5.22 7.35 3.05
CA MET A 300 5.97 8.33 2.25
C MET A 300 7.37 7.86 1.88
N TRP A 301 8.07 7.20 2.81
CA TRP A 301 9.52 7.03 2.71
C TRP A 301 9.99 6.33 1.42
N PRO A 302 9.46 5.16 1.03
CA PRO A 302 9.92 4.48 -0.18
C PRO A 302 9.69 5.29 -1.46
N ALA A 303 8.49 5.90 -1.60
CA ALA A 303 8.14 6.71 -2.76
C ALA A 303 8.96 8.00 -2.83
N THR A 304 9.30 8.58 -1.68
CA THR A 304 10.11 9.79 -1.57
C THR A 304 11.57 9.53 -1.95
N VAL A 305 12.17 8.45 -1.46
CA VAL A 305 13.53 8.06 -1.89
C VAL A 305 13.55 7.72 -3.38
N ALA A 306 12.55 7.00 -3.88
CA ALA A 306 12.43 6.72 -5.31
C ALA A 306 12.35 8.02 -6.15
N LEU A 307 11.64 9.04 -5.66
CA LEU A 307 11.56 10.35 -6.30
C LEU A 307 12.92 11.07 -6.30
N HIS A 308 13.60 11.13 -5.14
CA HIS A 308 14.88 11.84 -4.97
C HIS A 308 15.99 11.26 -5.83
N HIS A 309 15.97 9.95 -6.05
CA HIS A 309 16.95 9.22 -6.85
C HIS A 309 16.48 8.95 -8.30
N GLY A 310 15.29 9.41 -8.68
CA GLY A 310 14.77 9.21 -10.04
C GLY A 310 14.49 7.73 -10.37
N LEU A 311 14.27 6.88 -9.38
CA LEU A 311 13.92 5.47 -9.54
C LEU A 311 12.50 5.32 -10.10
N LYS A 312 12.22 4.19 -10.75
CA LYS A 312 10.92 3.90 -11.37
C LYS A 312 9.95 3.46 -10.28
N ALA A 313 9.12 4.41 -9.85
CA ALA A 313 7.98 4.15 -8.99
C ALA A 313 6.71 4.02 -9.84
N VAL A 314 5.88 3.02 -9.58
CA VAL A 314 4.64 2.73 -10.32
C VAL A 314 3.50 2.56 -9.34
N PHE A 315 2.39 3.28 -9.56
CA PHE A 315 1.10 2.87 -9.02
C PHE A 315 0.47 1.88 -10.00
N ALA A 316 0.24 0.64 -9.57
CA ALA A 316 -0.43 -0.38 -10.37
C ALA A 316 -1.96 -0.29 -10.17
N PRO A 317 -2.74 0.13 -11.19
CA PRO A 317 -4.18 0.29 -11.07
C PRO A 317 -4.86 -1.08 -11.12
N HIS A 318 -4.93 -1.75 -9.97
CA HIS A 318 -5.73 -2.97 -9.82
C HIS A 318 -7.23 -2.63 -9.75
N PRO A 319 -8.12 -3.59 -10.04
CA PRO A 319 -9.55 -3.38 -9.88
C PRO A 319 -9.91 -2.97 -8.45
N LEU A 320 -10.61 -1.85 -8.32
CA LEU A 320 -11.20 -1.32 -7.09
C LEU A 320 -12.72 -1.41 -7.21
N TYR A 321 -13.36 -2.05 -6.24
CA TYR A 321 -14.80 -2.19 -6.20
C TYR A 321 -15.40 -1.27 -5.14
N VAL A 322 -16.61 -0.79 -5.40
CA VAL A 322 -17.33 0.17 -4.54
C VAL A 322 -18.59 -0.47 -3.97
N ASP A 323 -18.95 -0.09 -2.76
CA ASP A 323 -20.12 -0.59 -2.03
C ASP A 323 -21.46 0.00 -2.48
N ARG A 324 -21.47 0.93 -3.44
CA ARG A 324 -22.65 1.65 -3.92
C ARG A 324 -22.48 2.16 -5.35
N GLU A 325 -23.60 2.37 -6.03
CA GLU A 325 -23.62 2.97 -7.36
C GLU A 325 -23.44 4.49 -7.27
N TRP A 326 -22.23 4.96 -7.56
CA TRP A 326 -21.96 6.39 -7.67
C TRP A 326 -22.25 6.90 -9.09
N PRO A 327 -22.75 8.15 -9.24
CA PRO A 327 -22.59 8.88 -10.49
C PRO A 327 -21.09 8.98 -10.82
N THR A 328 -20.66 8.31 -11.89
CA THR A 328 -19.23 8.06 -12.16
C THR A 328 -18.42 9.35 -12.30
N ALA A 329 -18.98 10.38 -12.94
CA ALA A 329 -18.33 11.69 -13.07
C ALA A 329 -18.08 12.36 -11.71
N VAL A 330 -19.06 12.30 -10.79
CA VAL A 330 -18.91 12.83 -9.43
C VAL A 330 -17.84 12.05 -8.68
N PHE A 331 -17.85 10.72 -8.78
CA PHE A 331 -16.86 9.88 -8.12
C PHE A 331 -15.44 10.11 -8.63
N GLY A 332 -15.26 10.18 -9.95
CA GLY A 332 -13.98 10.53 -10.57
C GLY A 332 -13.47 11.90 -10.12
N GLN A 333 -14.35 12.90 -10.07
CA GLN A 333 -14.01 14.22 -9.54
C GLN A 333 -13.64 14.17 -8.05
N THR A 334 -14.37 13.42 -7.22
CA THR A 334 -14.08 13.27 -5.78
C THR A 334 -12.72 12.64 -5.54
N LEU A 335 -12.37 11.57 -6.28
CA LEU A 335 -11.10 10.86 -6.12
C LEU A 335 -9.91 11.68 -6.63
N ASN A 336 -10.09 12.41 -7.74
CA ASN A 336 -9.05 13.19 -8.42
C ASN A 336 -9.27 14.71 -8.25
N ASN A 337 -9.65 15.13 -7.04
CA ASN A 337 -9.96 16.54 -6.72
C ASN A 337 -8.74 17.35 -6.26
N GLY A 338 -7.54 16.87 -6.53
CA GLY A 338 -6.28 17.48 -6.18
C GLY A 338 -5.79 18.47 -7.23
N LYS A 339 -4.55 18.91 -7.07
CA LYS A 339 -3.90 19.87 -7.99
C LYS A 339 -3.85 19.28 -9.40
N ASN A 340 -4.27 20.06 -10.39
CA ASN A 340 -4.22 19.67 -11.81
C ASN A 340 -4.89 18.31 -12.11
N GLY A 341 -5.95 17.94 -11.36
CA GLY A 341 -6.64 16.66 -11.52
C GLY A 341 -5.89 15.46 -10.94
N ALA A 342 -4.88 15.67 -10.09
CA ALA A 342 -4.28 14.64 -9.25
C ALA A 342 -5.23 14.26 -8.09
N SER A 343 -4.91 13.22 -7.32
CA SER A 343 -5.62 12.90 -6.07
C SER A 343 -5.08 13.64 -4.84
N GLY A 344 -3.90 14.26 -4.95
CA GLY A 344 -3.22 15.04 -3.89
C GLY A 344 -2.78 16.43 -4.34
N GLY A 345 -1.82 17.03 -3.64
CA GLY A 345 -1.21 18.32 -4.01
C GLY A 345 -2.08 19.56 -3.74
N SER A 346 -3.23 19.39 -3.08
CA SER A 346 -4.20 20.46 -2.84
C SER A 346 -5.08 20.17 -1.63
N ARG A 347 -5.64 21.22 -1.01
CA ARG A 347 -6.53 21.10 0.15
C ARG A 347 -7.79 20.32 -0.16
N THR A 348 -8.20 20.27 -1.43
CA THR A 348 -9.38 19.54 -1.91
C THR A 348 -9.14 18.06 -2.16
N SER A 349 -7.89 17.60 -1.99
CA SER A 349 -7.47 16.18 -1.99
C SER A 349 -8.42 15.26 -1.23
N VAL A 350 -8.57 14.04 -1.75
CA VAL A 350 -9.31 12.97 -1.07
C VAL A 350 -8.57 12.47 0.18
N PHE A 351 -7.24 12.57 0.20
CA PHE A 351 -6.39 12.20 1.33
C PHE A 351 -6.38 13.32 2.40
N GLY A 352 -6.59 12.94 3.67
CA GLY A 352 -6.88 13.79 4.82
C GLY A 352 -8.35 13.79 5.25
N GLU A 353 -8.94 14.96 5.46
CA GLU A 353 -10.32 15.14 5.97
C GLU A 353 -11.42 14.51 5.09
N ARG A 354 -11.08 14.14 3.84
CA ARG A 354 -12.01 13.59 2.84
C ARG A 354 -11.90 12.08 2.62
N GLU A 355 -11.09 11.39 3.42
CA GLU A 355 -10.86 9.94 3.30
C GLU A 355 -12.13 9.10 3.53
N HIS A 356 -13.18 9.69 4.13
CA HIS A 356 -14.50 9.05 4.24
C HIS A 356 -15.08 8.62 2.88
N ASN A 357 -14.68 9.27 1.77
CA ASN A 357 -15.08 8.89 0.41
C ASN A 357 -14.41 7.60 -0.09
N LEU A 358 -13.34 7.15 0.59
CA LEU A 358 -12.60 5.91 0.26
C LEU A 358 -13.10 4.71 1.07
N ARG A 359 -13.92 4.92 2.11
CA ARG A 359 -14.43 3.85 3.00
C ARG A 359 -15.29 2.80 2.30
N GLY A 360 -15.89 3.17 1.17
CA GLY A 360 -16.69 2.27 0.33
C GLY A 360 -15.86 1.45 -0.65
N LEU A 361 -14.55 1.65 -0.73
CA LEU A 361 -13.65 0.92 -1.63
C LEU A 361 -13.29 -0.45 -1.05
N SER A 362 -13.04 -1.43 -1.93
CA SER A 362 -12.49 -2.73 -1.54
C SER A 362 -11.05 -2.63 -0.97
N TRP A 363 -10.35 -1.53 -1.22
CA TRP A 363 -8.96 -1.32 -0.84
C TRP A 363 -8.77 0.09 -0.25
N PHE A 364 -8.81 0.18 1.08
CA PHE A 364 -8.42 1.37 1.85
C PHE A 364 -8.25 0.99 3.32
N TYR A 365 -7.33 1.63 4.07
CA TYR A 365 -7.02 1.21 5.45
C TYR A 365 -8.22 1.27 6.42
N ASP A 366 -9.20 2.15 6.14
CA ASP A 366 -10.43 2.34 6.90
C ASP A 366 -11.67 1.89 6.09
N SER A 367 -11.53 0.92 5.20
CA SER A 367 -12.66 0.38 4.44
C SER A 367 -13.68 -0.31 5.34
N GLY A 368 -14.94 0.12 5.26
CA GLY A 368 -16.08 -0.59 5.85
C GLY A 368 -16.66 -1.66 4.91
N PHE A 369 -16.31 -1.61 3.63
CA PHE A 369 -16.85 -2.50 2.61
C PHE A 369 -16.13 -3.86 2.60
N ALA A 370 -14.80 -3.85 2.51
CA ALA A 370 -13.97 -5.04 2.45
C ALA A 370 -14.25 -6.07 3.56
N PRO A 371 -14.28 -5.69 4.86
CA PRO A 371 -14.52 -6.66 5.94
C PRO A 371 -15.91 -7.30 5.90
N ASN A 372 -16.93 -6.56 5.46
CA ASN A 372 -18.30 -7.07 5.37
C ASN A 372 -18.46 -8.00 4.17
N LEU A 373 -17.87 -7.62 3.03
CA LEU A 373 -17.89 -8.45 1.82
C LEU A 373 -17.19 -9.79 2.04
N TYR A 374 -16.00 -9.78 2.64
CA TYR A 374 -15.22 -11.00 2.89
C TYR A 374 -15.95 -11.97 3.82
N ARG A 375 -16.59 -11.48 4.89
CA ARG A 375 -17.36 -12.32 5.81
C ARG A 375 -18.56 -12.98 5.12
N ARG A 376 -19.31 -12.22 4.32
CA ARG A 376 -20.43 -12.76 3.54
C ARG A 376 -19.97 -13.78 2.50
N TRP A 377 -18.81 -13.56 1.87
CA TRP A 377 -18.19 -14.53 0.96
C TRP A 377 -17.81 -15.85 1.66
N LEU A 378 -17.45 -15.80 2.94
CA LEU A 378 -17.22 -16.99 3.76
C LEU A 378 -18.51 -17.68 4.24
N GLY A 379 -19.68 -17.16 3.87
CA GLY A 379 -20.99 -17.66 4.32
C GLY A 379 -21.41 -17.14 5.69
N LEU A 380 -20.76 -16.10 6.24
CA LEU A 380 -21.12 -15.52 7.53
C LEU A 380 -22.18 -14.42 7.37
N LYS A 381 -23.08 -14.31 8.34
CA LYS A 381 -24.09 -13.24 8.41
C LYS A 381 -23.48 -11.96 9.00
N VAL A 382 -23.67 -10.82 8.33
CA VAL A 382 -23.18 -9.50 8.77
C VAL A 382 -24.24 -8.45 8.49
N ASN A 383 -24.54 -7.61 9.50
CA ASN A 383 -25.60 -6.59 9.45
C ASN A 383 -26.96 -7.17 9.02
N ASN A 384 -27.26 -8.40 9.46
CA ASN A 384 -28.44 -9.19 9.07
C ASN A 384 -28.49 -9.70 7.62
N ASP A 385 -27.44 -9.47 6.82
CA ASP A 385 -27.35 -9.97 5.45
C ASP A 385 -26.41 -11.18 5.34
N GLY A 386 -26.69 -12.08 4.40
CA GLY A 386 -25.91 -13.31 4.17
C GLY A 386 -26.20 -14.39 5.21
N GLY A 387 -25.29 -15.36 5.30
CA GLY A 387 -25.47 -16.54 6.15
C GLY A 387 -26.12 -17.72 5.42
N GLU A 388 -26.11 -18.87 6.07
CA GLU A 388 -26.64 -20.13 5.51
C GLU A 388 -28.10 -20.03 5.06
N GLU A 389 -28.96 -19.38 5.85
CA GLU A 389 -30.38 -19.17 5.47
C GLU A 389 -30.50 -18.41 4.15
N PHE A 390 -29.69 -17.37 3.94
CA PHE A 390 -29.66 -16.62 2.68
C PHE A 390 -29.11 -17.46 1.52
N GLU A 391 -28.12 -18.33 1.78
CA GLU A 391 -27.54 -19.20 0.74
C GLU A 391 -28.53 -20.30 0.32
N LEU A 392 -29.34 -20.83 1.24
CA LEU A 392 -30.14 -22.05 1.02
C LEU A 392 -31.64 -21.83 0.82
N VAL A 393 -32.20 -20.72 1.31
CA VAL A 393 -33.66 -20.49 1.32
C VAL A 393 -34.02 -19.33 0.42
N GLU A 394 -34.90 -19.58 -0.55
CA GLU A 394 -35.49 -18.52 -1.39
C GLU A 394 -36.69 -17.88 -0.67
N ASP A 395 -36.59 -16.58 -0.38
CA ASP A 395 -37.67 -15.74 0.12
C ASP A 395 -38.37 -15.03 -1.06
N GLN A 396 -39.44 -15.66 -1.58
CA GLN A 396 -40.24 -15.13 -2.68
C GLN A 396 -40.93 -13.79 -2.37
N SER A 397 -41.00 -13.39 -1.09
CA SER A 397 -41.58 -12.10 -0.70
C SER A 397 -40.66 -10.91 -0.98
N ARG A 398 -39.36 -11.14 -1.22
CA ARG A 398 -38.38 -10.08 -1.44
C ARG A 398 -38.08 -9.80 -2.92
N THR A 399 -37.43 -8.66 -3.15
CA THR A 399 -37.11 -8.07 -4.46
C THR A 399 -35.61 -7.87 -4.64
N ALA A 400 -35.05 -8.14 -5.82
CA ALA A 400 -33.60 -8.02 -6.05
C ALA A 400 -33.08 -6.56 -6.20
N ALA A 401 -33.65 -5.59 -5.47
CA ALA A 401 -33.31 -4.18 -5.60
C ALA A 401 -32.11 -3.75 -4.73
N SER A 402 -31.86 -4.44 -3.61
CA SER A 402 -30.73 -4.20 -2.71
C SER A 402 -30.25 -5.50 -2.08
N VAL A 403 -29.04 -5.52 -1.50
CA VAL A 403 -28.47 -6.73 -0.86
C VAL A 403 -29.41 -7.30 0.21
N SER A 404 -30.01 -6.44 1.04
CA SER A 404 -30.93 -6.86 2.10
C SER A 404 -32.29 -7.33 1.59
N GLU A 405 -32.65 -7.00 0.35
CA GLU A 405 -33.90 -7.41 -0.29
C GLU A 405 -33.68 -8.58 -1.26
N MET A 406 -32.45 -9.04 -1.48
CA MET A 406 -32.20 -10.22 -2.32
C MET A 406 -32.96 -11.44 -1.77
N ARG A 407 -33.51 -12.23 -2.69
CA ARG A 407 -34.34 -13.40 -2.35
C ARG A 407 -33.56 -14.52 -1.65
N GLY A 408 -32.25 -14.60 -1.84
CA GLY A 408 -31.47 -15.74 -1.38
C GLY A 408 -31.78 -17.02 -2.17
N GLY A 409 -31.30 -18.16 -1.69
CA GLY A 409 -31.51 -19.47 -2.30
C GLY A 409 -30.66 -19.78 -3.54
N GLU A 410 -29.74 -18.88 -3.91
CA GLU A 410 -28.84 -19.04 -5.07
C GLU A 410 -27.47 -19.66 -4.69
N GLY A 411 -27.31 -20.07 -3.43
CA GLY A 411 -26.06 -20.60 -2.89
C GLY A 411 -25.06 -19.52 -2.47
N ARG A 412 -23.80 -19.93 -2.29
CA ARG A 412 -22.73 -19.06 -1.82
C ARG A 412 -22.35 -18.01 -2.85
N MET A 413 -22.09 -16.80 -2.38
CA MET A 413 -21.61 -15.68 -3.20
C MET A 413 -20.33 -16.05 -3.96
N CYS A 414 -20.33 -15.80 -5.27
CA CYS A 414 -19.14 -15.84 -6.11
C CYS A 414 -18.56 -14.42 -6.26
N LEU A 415 -17.27 -14.26 -5.96
CA LEU A 415 -16.56 -12.99 -6.17
C LEU A 415 -15.55 -13.14 -7.31
N PRO A 416 -15.34 -12.09 -8.13
CA PRO A 416 -14.17 -12.04 -9.00
C PRO A 416 -12.88 -11.98 -8.14
N PRO A 417 -11.69 -12.04 -8.76
CA PRO A 417 -10.45 -11.72 -8.06
C PRO A 417 -10.49 -10.28 -7.54
N MET A 418 -10.50 -10.13 -6.22
CA MET A 418 -10.62 -8.85 -5.51
C MET A 418 -9.53 -8.74 -4.46
N LEU A 419 -8.85 -7.60 -4.45
CA LEU A 419 -7.98 -7.22 -3.37
C LEU A 419 -8.80 -6.50 -2.29
N LEU A 420 -8.72 -7.00 -1.06
CA LEU A 420 -9.57 -6.63 0.07
C LEU A 420 -8.71 -6.18 1.25
N HIS A 421 -8.90 -4.94 1.72
CA HIS A 421 -8.24 -4.41 2.89
C HIS A 421 -9.10 -3.37 3.62
N PRO A 422 -9.18 -3.40 4.97
CA PRO A 422 -8.59 -4.39 5.87
C PRO A 422 -9.56 -5.53 6.23
N ILE A 423 -9.02 -6.73 6.49
CA ILE A 423 -9.76 -7.90 7.00
C ILE A 423 -9.18 -8.33 8.34
N LYS A 424 -9.87 -7.97 9.43
CA LYS A 424 -9.50 -8.26 10.82
C LYS A 424 -10.57 -9.11 11.51
N ASN A 425 -10.19 -9.88 12.52
CA ASN A 425 -11.09 -10.61 13.44
C ASN A 425 -12.17 -11.43 12.71
N VAL A 426 -11.73 -12.37 11.87
CA VAL A 426 -12.63 -13.33 11.21
C VAL A 426 -12.58 -14.64 11.99
N GLU A 427 -13.69 -14.97 12.62
CA GLU A 427 -13.89 -16.23 13.33
C GLU A 427 -14.78 -17.12 12.44
N LEU A 428 -14.25 -18.29 12.09
CA LEU A 428 -15.01 -19.30 11.37
C LEU A 428 -15.61 -20.25 12.41
N PRO A 429 -16.92 -20.57 12.33
CA PRO A 429 -17.45 -21.68 13.09
C PRO A 429 -16.74 -22.95 12.63
N VAL A 430 -16.04 -23.61 13.56
CA VAL A 430 -15.46 -24.94 13.34
C VAL A 430 -16.48 -25.93 13.88
N GLU A 431 -16.85 -26.94 13.09
CA GLU A 431 -17.57 -28.09 13.64
C GLU A 431 -16.70 -28.66 14.75
N ALA A 432 -17.23 -28.72 15.98
CA ALA A 432 -16.52 -29.36 17.07
C ALA A 432 -16.25 -30.80 16.67
N ASP A 433 -14.98 -31.23 16.75
CA ASP A 433 -14.67 -32.66 16.68
C ASP A 433 -15.57 -33.35 17.71
N PRO A 434 -16.38 -34.35 17.32
CA PRO A 434 -17.16 -35.08 18.31
C PRO A 434 -16.14 -35.61 19.33
N ALA A 435 -16.31 -35.18 20.58
CA ALA A 435 -15.43 -35.56 21.69
C ALA A 435 -15.07 -37.03 21.54
N GLU A 436 -13.77 -37.35 21.62
CA GLU A 436 -13.27 -38.74 21.58
C GLU A 436 -14.22 -39.61 22.42
N ILE A 437 -15.02 -40.43 21.74
CA ILE A 437 -15.82 -41.43 22.41
C ILE A 437 -14.77 -42.37 22.99
N GLU A 438 -14.56 -42.32 24.31
CA GLU A 438 -13.80 -43.34 25.03
C GLU A 438 -14.46 -44.68 24.70
N ILE A 439 -13.85 -45.42 23.78
CA ILE A 439 -14.20 -46.81 23.52
C ILE A 439 -13.73 -47.55 24.77
N PRO A 440 -14.64 -48.15 25.57
CA PRO A 440 -14.22 -48.87 26.76
C PRO A 440 -13.31 -50.02 26.33
N GLU A 441 -12.07 -50.05 26.82
CA GLU A 441 -11.23 -51.22 26.68
C GLU A 441 -11.96 -52.40 27.32
N SER A 442 -12.20 -53.44 26.53
CA SER A 442 -12.77 -54.69 27.03
C SER A 442 -11.80 -55.32 28.01
N ASP A 443 -12.25 -55.49 29.27
CA ASP A 443 -11.51 -56.24 30.29
C ASP A 443 -11.32 -57.70 29.82
N PRO A 444 -10.09 -58.17 29.59
CA PRO A 444 -9.83 -59.55 29.19
C PRO A 444 -10.10 -60.58 30.31
N ASN A 445 -10.50 -60.16 31.51
CA ASN A 445 -10.77 -61.04 32.66
C ASN A 445 -12.24 -61.06 33.12
N ALA A 446 -13.19 -60.63 32.28
CA ALA A 446 -14.63 -60.80 32.53
C ALA A 446 -15.17 -62.18 32.10
#